data_AF-A0A497EVM9-F1
#
_entry.id   AF-A0A497EVM9-F1
#
_cell.length_a   1.000
_cell.length_b   1.000
_cell.length_c   1.000
_cell.angle_alpha   90.00
_cell.angle_beta   90.00
_cell.angle_gamma   90.00
#
_symmetry.space_group_name_H-M   'P 1'
#
loop_
_entity.id
_entity.type
_entity.pdbx_description
1 polymer ?
#
loop_
_entity_poly.entity_id
_entity_poly.type
_entity_poly.pdbx_seq_one_letter_code
_entity_poly.pdbx_strand_id
1 'polypeptide(L)'
;MFLPNIEGLLEATIVLNTLYREIRHLLLLGKKTKSVVFLMQLQMFLPIIMRYAEAFFGAVDAFSGGKPIGDGVGALVAAKLMRGKPHKEIVEKVVASEFDFEGRRVVVIKAKGPGAEVGKPGEAIARIVAQNSGAVARIIMIDAAAKLEGEKTGRIAEGVGAAIGDPGPEKYKIEEIAVKYGIPIDAIAIKLSLEEAITVMRKEILEAAEKVVQRVLNIIKERVREGETVIVAGIGNTIGIGQ
;
A
#
# COMPACT_ATOMS: atom_id res chain seq x y z
N MET A 1 -0.04 -21.45 -6.96
CA MET A 1 -0.53 -20.36 -6.10
C MET A 1 0.56 -20.02 -5.10
N PHE A 2 0.91 -18.75 -4.93
CA PHE A 2 1.94 -18.34 -3.97
C PHE A 2 1.40 -18.50 -2.53
N LEU A 3 2.25 -18.87 -1.57
CA LEU A 3 1.85 -18.99 -0.15
C LEU A 3 1.17 -17.72 0.39
N PRO A 4 1.68 -16.49 0.11
CA PRO A 4 1.02 -15.27 0.57
C PRO A 4 -0.40 -15.07 -0.01
N ASN A 5 -0.71 -15.65 -1.17
CA ASN A 5 -2.06 -15.58 -1.71
C ASN A 5 -3.04 -16.45 -0.91
N ILE A 6 -2.57 -17.58 -0.36
CA ILE A 6 -3.36 -18.44 0.53
C ILE A 6 -3.59 -17.72 1.86
N GLU A 7 -2.58 -17.02 2.37
CA GLU A 7 -2.71 -16.16 3.56
C GLU A 7 -3.77 -15.07 3.33
N GLY A 8 -3.70 -14.32 2.22
CA GLY A 8 -4.71 -13.32 1.88
C GLY A 8 -6.13 -13.89 1.70
N LEU A 9 -6.26 -15.10 1.13
CA LEU A 9 -7.55 -15.80 1.06
C LEU A 9 -8.10 -16.15 2.44
N LEU A 10 -7.24 -16.64 3.33
CA LEU A 10 -7.61 -17.00 4.69
C LEU A 10 -8.04 -15.75 5.47
N GLU A 11 -7.29 -14.66 5.35
CA GLU A 11 -7.64 -13.36 5.96
C GLU A 11 -9.02 -12.87 5.50
N ALA A 12 -9.28 -12.84 4.20
CA ALA A 12 -10.58 -12.42 3.66
C ALA A 12 -11.72 -13.31 4.19
N THR A 13 -11.50 -14.63 4.26
CA THR A 13 -12.50 -15.60 4.75
C THR A 13 -12.77 -15.43 6.25
N ILE A 14 -11.74 -15.16 7.05
CA ILE A 14 -11.87 -14.88 8.49
C ILE A 14 -12.71 -13.61 8.71
N VAL A 15 -12.48 -12.57 7.91
CA VAL A 15 -13.26 -11.33 8.01
C VAL A 15 -14.74 -11.59 7.67
N LEU A 16 -15.04 -12.29 6.58
CA LEU A 16 -16.41 -12.65 6.21
C LEU A 16 -17.13 -13.44 7.32
N ASN A 17 -16.44 -14.42 7.91
CA ASN A 17 -16.99 -15.19 9.03
C ASN A 17 -17.21 -14.33 10.28
N THR A 18 -16.31 -13.38 10.54
CA THR A 18 -16.46 -12.41 11.65
C THR A 18 -17.70 -11.56 11.46
N LEU A 19 -17.89 -10.97 10.27
CA LEU A 19 -19.08 -10.17 9.96
C LEU A 19 -20.38 -10.98 10.14
N TYR A 20 -20.41 -12.22 9.65
CA TYR A 20 -21.56 -13.11 9.86
C TYR A 20 -21.86 -13.35 11.35
N ARG A 21 -20.82 -13.65 12.15
CA ARG A 21 -20.95 -13.92 13.58
C ARG A 21 -21.44 -12.69 14.34
N GLU A 22 -20.95 -11.51 14.01
CA GLU A 22 -21.38 -10.24 14.63
C GLU A 22 -22.84 -9.91 14.33
N ILE A 23 -23.26 -10.00 13.06
CA ILE A 23 -24.66 -9.82 12.66
C ILE A 23 -25.56 -10.79 13.43
N ARG A 24 -25.20 -12.09 13.42
CA ARG A 24 -25.98 -13.13 14.10
C ARG A 24 -26.05 -12.88 15.60
N HIS A 25 -24.94 -12.48 16.22
CA HIS A 25 -24.89 -12.18 17.65
C HIS A 25 -25.84 -11.03 18.00
N LEU A 26 -25.74 -9.89 17.32
CA LEU A 26 -26.58 -8.71 17.57
C LEU A 26 -28.07 -9.01 17.35
N LEU A 27 -28.40 -9.78 16.30
CA LEU A 27 -29.77 -10.21 16.03
C LEU A 27 -30.35 -11.08 17.16
N LEU A 28 -29.59 -12.08 17.61
CA LEU A 28 -30.01 -12.98 18.69
C LEU A 28 -30.10 -12.24 20.04
N LEU A 29 -29.15 -11.35 20.31
CA LEU A 29 -29.13 -10.53 21.52
C LEU A 29 -30.35 -9.60 21.58
N GLY A 30 -30.67 -8.92 20.48
CA GLY A 30 -31.86 -8.07 20.38
C GLY A 30 -33.15 -8.86 20.61
N LYS A 31 -33.27 -10.06 20.03
CA LYS A 31 -34.43 -10.96 20.25
C LYS A 31 -34.53 -11.43 21.71
N LYS A 32 -33.43 -11.88 22.31
CA LYS A 32 -33.41 -12.43 23.68
C LYS A 32 -33.74 -11.37 24.73
N THR A 33 -33.22 -10.15 24.55
CA THR A 33 -33.43 -9.02 25.47
C THR A 33 -34.71 -8.25 25.18
N LYS A 34 -35.39 -8.52 24.06
CA LYS A 34 -36.50 -7.73 23.53
C LYS A 34 -36.14 -6.24 23.36
N SER A 35 -34.85 -5.94 23.18
CA SER A 35 -34.34 -4.58 23.01
C SER A 35 -34.44 -4.17 21.55
N VAL A 36 -35.35 -3.24 21.27
CA VAL A 36 -35.51 -2.63 19.95
C VAL A 36 -34.25 -1.86 19.53
N VAL A 37 -33.49 -1.32 20.50
CA VAL A 37 -32.26 -0.56 20.22
C VAL A 37 -31.21 -1.41 19.50
N PHE A 38 -31.01 -2.67 19.91
CA PHE A 38 -30.06 -3.56 19.23
C PHE A 38 -30.51 -3.88 17.80
N LEU A 39 -31.81 -4.07 17.58
CA LEU A 39 -32.35 -4.35 16.24
C LEU A 39 -32.25 -3.12 15.33
N MET A 40 -32.51 -1.91 15.87
CA MET A 40 -32.34 -0.66 15.14
C MET A 40 -30.88 -0.41 14.76
N GLN A 41 -29.94 -0.62 15.69
CA GLN A 41 -28.51 -0.51 15.40
C GLN A 41 -28.10 -1.45 14.27
N LEU A 42 -28.50 -2.72 14.36
CA LEU A 42 -28.23 -3.68 13.30
C LEU A 42 -28.79 -3.21 11.96
N GLN A 43 -30.05 -2.77 11.92
CA GLN A 43 -30.68 -2.27 10.69
C GLN A 43 -29.96 -1.05 10.10
N MET A 44 -29.50 -0.11 10.94
CA MET A 44 -28.77 1.09 10.50
C MET A 44 -27.39 0.75 9.93
N PHE A 45 -26.67 -0.21 10.54
CA PHE A 45 -25.32 -0.59 10.10
C PHE A 45 -25.31 -1.64 8.98
N LEU A 46 -26.40 -2.40 8.79
CA LEU A 46 -26.46 -3.49 7.84
C LEU A 46 -26.00 -3.11 6.42
N PRO A 47 -26.38 -1.95 5.84
CA PRO A 47 -25.91 -1.56 4.52
C PRO A 47 -24.38 -1.42 4.43
N ILE A 48 -23.75 -0.87 5.47
CA ILE A 48 -22.29 -0.70 5.53
C ILE A 48 -21.61 -2.07 5.68
N ILE A 49 -22.16 -2.94 6.54
CA ILE A 49 -21.64 -4.30 6.74
C ILE A 49 -21.73 -5.11 5.44
N MET A 50 -22.85 -5.01 4.72
CA MET A 50 -23.03 -5.69 3.43
C MET A 50 -22.03 -5.21 2.39
N ARG A 51 -21.77 -3.89 2.29
CA ARG A 51 -20.72 -3.36 1.42
C ARG A 51 -19.34 -3.94 1.73
N TYR A 52 -18.99 -4.05 3.01
CA TYR A 52 -17.73 -4.68 3.41
C TYR A 52 -17.71 -6.17 3.08
N ALA A 53 -18.80 -6.90 3.35
CA ALA A 53 -18.89 -8.31 3.01
C ALA A 53 -18.72 -8.55 1.50
N GLU A 54 -19.35 -7.74 0.64
CA GLU A 54 -19.18 -7.82 -0.81
C GLU A 54 -17.74 -7.53 -1.24
N ALA A 55 -17.08 -6.55 -0.62
CA ALA A 55 -15.69 -6.23 -0.90
C ALA A 55 -14.72 -7.37 -0.52
N PHE A 56 -14.88 -7.95 0.67
CA PHE A 56 -14.06 -9.10 1.10
C PHE A 56 -14.37 -10.36 0.28
N PHE A 57 -15.62 -10.53 -0.17
CA PHE A 57 -15.94 -11.59 -1.12
C PHE A 57 -15.25 -11.37 -2.48
N GLY A 58 -15.20 -10.14 -2.98
CA GLY A 58 -14.44 -9.78 -4.17
C GLY A 58 -12.92 -9.97 -3.99
N ALA A 59 -12.39 -9.76 -2.79
CA ALA A 59 -11.00 -10.03 -2.47
C ALA A 59 -10.66 -11.52 -2.62
N VAL A 60 -11.58 -12.43 -2.27
CA VAL A 60 -11.39 -13.88 -2.48
C VAL A 60 -11.13 -14.20 -3.96
N ASP A 61 -11.85 -13.59 -4.89
CA ASP A 61 -11.59 -13.75 -6.33
C ASP A 61 -10.22 -13.16 -6.73
N ALA A 62 -9.85 -12.00 -6.19
CA ALA A 62 -8.56 -11.38 -6.50
C ALA A 62 -7.37 -12.23 -6.00
N PHE A 63 -7.41 -12.68 -4.74
CA PHE A 63 -6.36 -13.52 -4.16
C PHE A 63 -6.27 -14.90 -4.81
N SER A 64 -7.43 -15.51 -5.13
CA SER A 64 -7.45 -16.81 -5.80
C SER A 64 -6.91 -16.74 -7.23
N GLY A 65 -7.27 -15.69 -7.97
CA GLY A 65 -6.81 -15.45 -9.34
C GLY A 65 -5.42 -14.81 -9.47
N GLY A 66 -4.79 -14.37 -8.38
CA GLY A 66 -3.53 -13.63 -8.44
C GLY A 66 -3.66 -12.27 -9.12
N LYS A 67 -4.85 -11.65 -9.09
CA LYS A 67 -5.14 -10.39 -9.77
C LYS A 67 -4.65 -9.22 -8.91
N PRO A 68 -4.09 -8.16 -9.52
CA PRO A 68 -3.66 -6.98 -8.78
C PRO A 68 -4.85 -6.28 -8.11
N ILE A 69 -4.66 -5.86 -6.86
CA ILE A 69 -5.66 -5.13 -6.05
C ILE A 69 -5.28 -3.66 -5.90
N GLY A 70 -6.23 -2.80 -5.55
CA GLY A 70 -6.01 -1.35 -5.47
C GLY A 70 -4.95 -0.93 -4.44
N ASP A 71 -4.83 -1.66 -3.33
CA ASP A 71 -3.79 -1.43 -2.31
C ASP A 71 -2.37 -1.48 -2.90
N GLY A 72 -2.16 -2.31 -3.93
CA GLY A 72 -0.89 -2.46 -4.61
C GLY A 72 -0.46 -1.29 -5.49
N VAL A 73 -1.19 -0.17 -5.50
CA VAL A 73 -0.89 0.96 -6.41
C VAL A 73 0.47 1.59 -6.17
N GLY A 74 0.93 1.70 -4.91
CA GLY A 74 2.28 2.20 -4.61
C GLY A 74 3.36 1.24 -5.12
N ALA A 75 3.17 -0.06 -4.89
CA ALA A 75 4.02 -1.11 -5.45
C ALA A 75 4.02 -1.13 -6.99
N LEU A 76 2.89 -0.82 -7.62
CA LEU A 76 2.78 -0.71 -9.08
C LEU A 76 3.58 0.48 -9.63
N VAL A 77 3.56 1.64 -8.95
CA VAL A 77 4.39 2.79 -9.30
C VAL A 77 5.87 2.40 -9.27
N ALA A 78 6.32 1.75 -8.20
CA ALA A 78 7.68 1.25 -8.09
C ALA A 78 8.01 0.24 -9.20
N ALA A 79 7.14 -0.73 -9.48
CA ALA A 79 7.32 -1.70 -10.56
C ALA A 79 7.46 -1.02 -11.93
N LYS A 80 6.64 0.00 -12.24
CA LYS A 80 6.76 0.78 -13.48
C LYS A 80 8.12 1.49 -13.59
N LEU A 81 8.67 2.00 -12.48
CA LEU A 81 10.01 2.61 -12.46
C LEU A 81 11.15 1.58 -12.59
N MET A 82 10.95 0.36 -12.10
CA MET A 82 11.92 -0.75 -12.15
C MET A 82 11.92 -1.49 -13.50
N ARG A 83 10.88 -1.33 -14.32
CA ARG A 83 10.69 -2.08 -15.57
C ARG A 83 11.91 -2.02 -16.48
N GLY A 84 12.44 -3.19 -16.84
CA GLY A 84 13.61 -3.33 -17.73
C GLY A 84 14.96 -3.06 -17.07
N LYS A 85 15.00 -2.89 -15.74
CA LYS A 85 16.21 -2.60 -14.98
C LYS A 85 16.58 -3.77 -14.07
N PRO A 86 17.88 -3.96 -13.75
CA PRO A 86 18.29 -4.99 -12.82
C PRO A 86 17.71 -4.72 -11.43
N HIS A 87 17.31 -5.78 -10.74
CA HIS A 87 16.84 -5.72 -9.37
C HIS A 87 17.44 -6.85 -8.53
N LYS A 88 17.55 -6.63 -7.24
CA LYS A 88 18.06 -7.61 -6.26
C LYS A 88 17.22 -7.57 -4.99
N GLU A 89 17.14 -8.69 -4.31
CA GLU A 89 16.55 -8.74 -2.97
C GLU A 89 17.52 -8.14 -1.95
N ILE A 90 17.07 -7.16 -1.18
CA ILE A 90 17.92 -6.42 -0.23
C ILE A 90 17.59 -6.72 1.22
N VAL A 91 16.35 -7.10 1.51
CA VAL A 91 15.87 -7.57 2.80
C VAL A 91 14.87 -8.67 2.46
N GLU A 92 14.58 -9.56 3.41
CA GLU A 92 13.56 -10.59 3.27
C GLU A 92 12.30 -10.01 2.60
N LYS A 93 11.98 -10.51 1.41
CA LYS A 93 10.79 -10.15 0.63
C LYS A 93 10.71 -8.68 0.19
N VAL A 94 11.83 -7.95 0.17
CA VAL A 94 11.93 -6.59 -0.40
C VAL A 94 12.99 -6.55 -1.48
N VAL A 95 12.61 -6.03 -2.65
CA VAL A 95 13.48 -5.90 -3.81
C VAL A 95 13.83 -4.44 -4.06
N ALA A 96 15.04 -4.21 -4.53
CA ALA A 96 15.52 -2.89 -4.94
C ALA A 96 16.05 -2.93 -6.38
N SER A 97 15.79 -1.85 -7.12
CA SER A 97 16.44 -1.56 -8.40
C SER A 97 17.17 -0.23 -8.28
N GLU A 98 18.39 -0.20 -8.81
CA GLU A 98 19.24 0.98 -8.80
C GLU A 98 19.53 1.39 -10.23
N PHE A 99 19.36 2.67 -10.55
CA PHE A 99 19.64 3.23 -11.88
C PHE A 99 19.99 4.71 -11.81
N ASP A 100 20.63 5.20 -12.86
CA ASP A 100 20.85 6.63 -13.07
C ASP A 100 19.63 7.27 -13.75
N PHE A 101 19.24 8.45 -13.27
CA PHE A 101 18.26 9.30 -13.90
C PHE A 101 18.77 10.73 -13.93
N GLU A 102 19.22 11.19 -15.10
CA GLU A 102 19.75 12.53 -15.31
C GLU A 102 20.89 12.85 -14.31
N GLY A 103 21.85 11.93 -14.15
CA GLY A 103 22.99 12.11 -13.24
C GLY A 103 22.64 11.98 -11.75
N ARG A 104 21.44 11.49 -11.42
CA ARG A 104 20.98 11.26 -10.04
C ARG A 104 20.80 9.76 -9.82
N ARG A 105 21.32 9.25 -8.71
CA ARG A 105 21.17 7.82 -8.37
C ARG A 105 19.79 7.58 -7.76
N VAL A 106 18.95 6.81 -8.44
CA VAL A 106 17.61 6.44 -7.97
C VAL A 106 17.62 5.00 -7.47
N VAL A 107 17.24 4.82 -6.20
CA VAL A 107 17.06 3.51 -5.58
C VAL A 107 15.57 3.28 -5.36
N VAL A 108 14.95 2.46 -6.21
CA VAL A 108 13.53 2.13 -6.10
C VAL A 108 13.37 0.84 -5.31
N ILE A 109 12.48 0.83 -4.32
CA ILE A 109 12.14 -0.34 -3.53
C ILE A 109 10.65 -0.66 -3.57
N LYS A 110 10.32 -1.95 -3.46
CA LYS A 110 8.97 -2.46 -3.19
C LYS A 110 9.05 -3.88 -2.61
N ALA A 111 7.92 -4.39 -2.12
CA ALA A 111 7.82 -5.80 -1.74
C ALA A 111 8.02 -6.75 -2.95
N LYS A 112 8.39 -7.99 -2.65
CA LYS A 112 8.65 -9.02 -3.65
C LYS A 112 7.34 -9.64 -4.16
N GLY A 113 6.90 -9.16 -5.32
CA GLY A 113 5.79 -9.75 -6.07
C GLY A 113 6.21 -10.86 -7.03
N PRO A 114 5.24 -11.46 -7.76
CA PRO A 114 3.83 -11.07 -7.85
C PRO A 114 2.91 -11.75 -6.81
N GLY A 115 3.46 -12.29 -5.71
CA GLY A 115 2.67 -12.79 -4.58
C GLY A 115 2.08 -11.65 -3.74
N ALA A 116 1.04 -11.97 -2.97
CA ALA A 116 0.37 -11.06 -2.05
C ALA A 116 1.25 -10.68 -0.84
N GLU A 117 2.25 -9.83 -1.06
CA GLU A 117 3.28 -9.50 -0.08
C GLU A 117 3.35 -8.00 0.19
N VAL A 118 3.67 -7.63 1.43
CA VAL A 118 3.80 -6.24 1.90
C VAL A 118 5.26 -5.93 2.29
N GLY A 119 6.04 -6.95 2.65
CA GLY A 119 7.48 -6.82 2.93
C GLY A 119 7.80 -6.00 4.19
N LYS A 120 9.08 -5.61 4.31
CA LYS A 120 9.62 -4.79 5.42
C LYS A 120 10.29 -3.51 4.88
N PRO A 121 9.50 -2.55 4.39
CA PRO A 121 10.04 -1.36 3.73
C PRO A 121 10.90 -0.48 4.64
N GLY A 122 10.61 -0.41 5.94
CA GLY A 122 11.40 0.36 6.90
C GLY A 122 12.77 -0.24 7.14
N GLU A 123 12.86 -1.57 7.25
CA GLU A 123 14.16 -2.26 7.33
C GLU A 123 14.98 -2.07 6.04
N ALA A 124 14.33 -2.14 4.88
CA ALA A 124 14.96 -1.91 3.59
C ALA A 124 15.51 -0.49 3.43
N ILE A 125 14.73 0.54 3.78
CA ILE A 125 15.16 1.94 3.76
C ILE A 125 16.34 2.13 4.72
N ALA A 126 16.24 1.63 5.96
CA ALA A 126 17.31 1.74 6.94
C ALA A 126 18.62 1.12 6.44
N ARG A 127 18.56 -0.06 5.80
CA ARG A 127 19.72 -0.72 5.19
C ARG A 127 20.33 0.12 4.07
N ILE A 128 19.52 0.70 3.18
CA ILE A 128 20.01 1.54 2.07
C ILE A 128 20.66 2.82 2.61
N VAL A 129 20.02 3.50 3.57
CA VAL A 129 20.56 4.72 4.18
C VAL A 129 21.90 4.44 4.88
N ALA A 130 21.99 3.34 5.63
CA ALA A 130 23.23 2.92 6.28
C ALA A 130 24.35 2.58 5.27
N GLN A 131 24.02 1.87 4.18
CA GLN A 131 24.99 1.54 3.12
C GLN A 131 25.54 2.79 2.41
N ASN A 132 24.73 3.85 2.32
CA ASN A 132 25.16 5.14 1.77
C ASN A 132 25.76 6.08 2.82
N SER A 133 26.03 5.60 4.05
CA SER A 133 26.55 6.42 5.15
C SER A 133 25.71 7.68 5.41
N GLY A 134 24.40 7.60 5.19
CA GLY A 134 23.48 8.74 5.32
C GLY A 134 23.42 9.68 4.10
N ALA A 135 24.19 9.44 3.03
CA ALA A 135 24.22 10.26 1.82
C ALA A 135 22.99 10.01 0.92
N VAL A 136 21.79 10.25 1.45
CA VAL A 136 20.51 10.17 0.75
C VAL A 136 19.86 11.54 0.86
N ALA A 137 19.59 12.18 -0.27
CA ALA A 137 19.01 13.53 -0.30
C ALA A 137 17.52 13.54 0.02
N ARG A 138 16.82 12.43 -0.24
CA ARG A 138 15.37 12.30 0.01
C ARG A 138 14.85 10.89 -0.05
N ILE A 139 13.73 10.69 0.61
CA ILE A 139 12.87 9.51 0.47
C ILE A 139 11.54 9.97 -0.11
N ILE A 140 11.08 9.33 -1.18
CA ILE A 140 9.77 9.54 -1.79
C ILE A 140 8.96 8.27 -1.56
N MET A 141 7.92 8.35 -0.73
CA MET A 141 7.03 7.23 -0.42
C MET A 141 5.73 7.34 -1.20
N ILE A 142 5.32 6.25 -1.84
CA ILE A 142 4.05 6.16 -2.56
C ILE A 142 3.22 5.04 -1.93
N ASP A 143 2.01 5.38 -1.47
CA ASP A 143 1.09 4.42 -0.86
C ASP A 143 -0.36 4.66 -1.32
N ALA A 144 -1.19 3.63 -1.18
CA ALA A 144 -2.63 3.79 -1.18
C ALA A 144 -3.08 4.53 0.09
N ALA A 145 -4.12 5.34 0.00
CA ALA A 145 -4.73 5.93 1.18
C ALA A 145 -6.24 5.96 1.07
N ALA A 146 -6.91 5.77 2.21
CA ALA A 146 -8.36 5.89 2.28
C ALA A 146 -8.83 7.27 1.77
N LYS A 147 -9.79 7.22 0.86
CA LYS A 147 -10.51 8.39 0.36
C LYS A 147 -11.71 8.68 1.24
N LEU A 148 -12.04 9.96 1.38
CA LEU A 148 -13.34 10.39 1.91
C LEU A 148 -14.40 10.29 0.82
N GLU A 149 -15.68 10.26 1.20
CA GLU A 149 -16.81 10.07 0.29
C GLU A 149 -16.91 11.17 -0.79
N GLY A 150 -16.45 12.38 -0.47
CA GLY A 150 -16.36 13.50 -1.42
C GLY A 150 -15.15 13.44 -2.36
N GLU A 151 -14.22 12.50 -2.15
CA GLU A 151 -13.02 12.36 -2.96
C GLU A 151 -13.21 11.34 -4.09
N LYS A 152 -12.64 11.69 -5.25
CA LYS A 152 -12.60 10.81 -6.41
C LYS A 152 -11.55 9.72 -6.20
N THR A 153 -11.85 8.52 -6.68
CA THR A 153 -10.90 7.41 -6.79
C THR A 153 -9.73 7.83 -7.68
N GLY A 154 -8.51 7.47 -7.28
CA GLY A 154 -7.29 7.86 -7.98
C GLY A 154 -6.87 9.32 -7.77
N ARG A 155 -7.55 10.08 -6.89
CA ARG A 155 -7.07 11.42 -6.52
C ARG A 155 -5.68 11.29 -5.89
N ILE A 156 -4.74 12.11 -6.35
CA ILE A 156 -3.38 12.17 -5.81
C ILE A 156 -3.34 13.26 -4.73
N ALA A 157 -2.80 12.92 -3.57
CA ALA A 157 -2.53 13.85 -2.49
C ALA A 157 -1.04 13.80 -2.14
N GLU A 158 -0.41 14.97 -1.99
CA GLU A 158 1.00 15.08 -1.65
C GLU A 158 1.16 15.66 -0.24
N GLY A 159 2.17 15.18 0.48
CA GLY A 159 2.47 15.60 1.84
C GLY A 159 3.89 15.25 2.25
N VAL A 160 4.14 15.23 3.55
CA VAL A 160 5.45 14.89 4.14
C VAL A 160 5.29 13.85 5.23
N GLY A 161 6.36 13.11 5.51
CA GLY A 161 6.39 12.04 6.51
C GLY A 161 6.17 10.66 5.92
N ALA A 162 6.29 9.61 6.75
CA ALA A 162 6.21 8.24 6.27
C ALA A 162 4.78 7.87 5.83
N ALA A 163 4.60 7.57 4.55
CA ALA A 163 3.34 7.10 3.97
C ALA A 163 3.30 5.56 3.99
N ILE A 164 2.71 5.01 5.04
CA ILE A 164 2.49 3.58 5.21
C ILE A 164 1.23 3.35 6.04
N GLY A 165 0.39 2.40 5.63
CA GLY A 165 -0.81 2.00 6.37
C GLY A 165 -0.54 1.36 7.73
N ASP A 166 0.64 0.78 7.95
CA ASP A 166 1.08 0.24 9.25
C ASP A 166 1.35 1.38 10.25
N PRO A 167 0.57 1.48 11.36
CA PRO A 167 0.89 2.45 12.42
C PRO A 167 2.11 2.03 13.25
N GLY A 168 2.64 0.82 13.04
CA GLY A 168 3.59 0.15 13.90
C GLY A 168 5.08 0.32 13.54
N PRO A 169 5.87 -0.77 13.65
CA PRO A 169 7.34 -0.71 13.71
C PRO A 169 7.98 -0.22 12.41
N GLU A 170 7.38 -0.47 11.24
CA GLU A 170 7.99 -0.05 9.98
C GLU A 170 7.92 1.46 9.80
N LYS A 171 6.79 2.09 10.16
CA LYS A 171 6.67 3.55 10.15
C LYS A 171 7.71 4.20 11.06
N TYR A 172 7.83 3.69 12.29
CA TYR A 172 8.82 4.18 13.26
C TYR A 172 10.25 4.08 12.72
N LYS A 173 10.65 2.92 12.16
CA LYS A 173 12.01 2.75 11.59
C LYS A 173 12.31 3.75 10.48
N ILE A 174 11.34 4.04 9.62
CA ILE A 174 11.49 5.00 8.51
C ILE A 174 11.68 6.41 9.06
N GLU A 175 10.83 6.83 10.00
CA GLU A 175 10.92 8.18 10.57
C GLU A 175 12.17 8.33 11.44
N GLU A 176 12.54 7.32 12.22
CA GLU A 176 13.75 7.32 13.05
C GLU A 176 15.03 7.47 12.20
N ILE A 177 15.17 6.67 11.13
CA ILE A 177 16.37 6.76 10.27
C ILE A 177 16.39 8.09 9.50
N ALA A 178 15.24 8.57 9.05
CA ALA A 178 15.15 9.84 8.33
C ALA A 178 15.52 11.01 9.24
N VAL A 179 15.01 11.04 10.48
CA VAL A 179 15.35 12.07 11.47
C VAL A 179 16.83 12.01 11.85
N LYS A 180 17.37 10.80 12.08
CA LYS A 180 18.78 10.59 12.45
C LYS A 180 19.76 11.20 11.44
N TYR A 181 19.44 11.15 10.15
CA TYR A 181 20.29 11.65 9.07
C TYR A 181 19.79 12.95 8.43
N GLY A 182 18.71 13.55 8.95
CA GLY A 182 18.13 14.78 8.40
C GLY A 182 17.56 14.64 6.99
N ILE A 183 17.05 13.46 6.64
CA ILE A 183 16.55 13.14 5.29
C ILE A 183 15.05 13.52 5.20
N PRO A 184 14.66 14.42 4.29
CA PRO A 184 13.25 14.72 4.09
C PRO A 184 12.50 13.54 3.47
N ILE A 185 11.24 13.34 3.90
CA ILE A 185 10.33 12.33 3.34
C ILE A 185 9.16 13.04 2.65
N ASP A 186 9.05 12.84 1.34
CA ASP A 186 7.88 13.22 0.55
C ASP A 186 6.89 12.05 0.49
N ALA A 187 5.61 12.32 0.75
CA ALA A 187 4.53 11.35 0.68
C ALA A 187 3.62 11.62 -0.52
N ILE A 188 3.37 10.59 -1.33
CA ILE A 188 2.37 10.62 -2.41
C ILE A 188 1.31 9.55 -2.11
N ALA A 189 0.11 9.99 -1.75
CA ALA A 189 -1.02 9.15 -1.43
C ALA A 189 -2.01 9.07 -2.60
N ILE A 190 -2.35 7.86 -3.02
CA ILE A 190 -3.37 7.62 -4.06
C ILE A 190 -4.67 7.23 -3.37
N LYS A 191 -5.70 8.08 -3.51
CA LYS A 191 -6.97 7.98 -2.79
C LYS A 191 -7.87 6.90 -3.38
N LEU A 192 -8.30 5.95 -2.55
CA LEU A 192 -9.21 4.87 -2.90
C LEU A 192 -10.10 4.46 -1.71
N SER A 193 -11.25 3.85 -1.95
CA SER A 193 -12.11 3.32 -0.88
C SER A 193 -11.61 1.96 -0.38
N LEU A 194 -12.13 1.48 0.75
CA LEU A 194 -11.78 0.14 1.25
C LEU A 194 -12.10 -0.94 0.21
N GLU A 195 -13.26 -0.84 -0.45
CA GLU A 195 -13.66 -1.80 -1.47
C GLU A 195 -12.67 -1.80 -2.64
N GLU A 196 -12.22 -0.62 -3.05
CA GLU A 196 -11.23 -0.46 -4.12
C GLU A 196 -9.84 -0.97 -3.73
N ALA A 197 -9.49 -0.93 -2.43
CA ALA A 197 -8.20 -1.39 -1.92
C ALA A 197 -8.04 -2.91 -2.05
N ILE A 198 -9.09 -3.65 -1.70
CA ILE A 198 -9.02 -5.11 -1.54
C ILE A 198 -9.56 -5.90 -2.74
N THR A 199 -10.24 -5.23 -3.68
CA THR A 199 -10.74 -5.84 -4.92
C THR A 199 -9.81 -5.55 -6.09
N VAL A 200 -10.09 -6.18 -7.25
CA VAL A 200 -9.31 -6.01 -8.47
C VAL A 200 -9.14 -4.53 -8.82
N MET A 201 -7.90 -4.14 -9.10
CA MET A 201 -7.50 -2.76 -9.35
C MET A 201 -8.31 -2.15 -10.49
N ARG A 202 -8.96 -1.01 -10.19
CA ARG A 202 -9.75 -0.24 -11.17
C ARG A 202 -8.87 0.53 -12.14
N LYS A 203 -9.42 0.87 -13.30
CA LYS A 203 -8.72 1.62 -14.35
C LYS A 203 -8.25 2.99 -13.87
N GLU A 204 -9.06 3.66 -13.06
CA GLU A 204 -8.76 4.98 -12.49
C GLU A 204 -7.52 4.95 -11.58
N ILE A 205 -7.32 3.84 -10.85
CA ILE A 205 -6.14 3.61 -10.00
C ILE A 205 -4.90 3.37 -10.86
N LEU A 206 -5.04 2.60 -11.95
CA LEU A 206 -3.97 2.38 -12.93
C LEU A 206 -3.53 3.69 -13.59
N GLU A 207 -4.47 4.53 -14.02
CA GLU A 207 -4.21 5.85 -14.60
C GLU A 207 -3.55 6.80 -13.58
N ALA A 208 -3.95 6.72 -12.31
CA ALA A 208 -3.32 7.47 -11.24
C ALA A 208 -1.86 7.05 -11.04
N ALA A 209 -1.56 5.75 -11.08
CA ALA A 209 -0.18 5.24 -10.98
C ALA A 209 0.72 5.83 -12.09
N GLU A 210 0.22 5.97 -13.32
CA GLU A 210 0.99 6.57 -14.42
C GLU A 210 1.29 8.05 -14.20
N LYS A 211 0.31 8.80 -13.70
CA LYS A 211 0.50 10.20 -13.30
C LYS A 211 1.50 10.32 -12.15
N VAL A 212 1.46 9.42 -11.19
CA VAL A 212 2.40 9.41 -10.05
C VAL A 212 3.82 9.07 -10.49
N VAL A 213 4.02 8.15 -11.43
CA VAL A 213 5.37 7.90 -12.00
C VAL A 213 5.97 9.21 -12.53
N GLN A 214 5.21 9.96 -13.33
CA GLN A 214 5.69 11.25 -13.84
C GLN A 214 5.94 12.27 -12.72
N ARG A 215 5.07 12.30 -11.70
CA ARG A 215 5.22 13.19 -10.56
C ARG A 215 6.49 12.87 -9.76
N VAL A 216 6.80 11.60 -9.53
CA VAL A 216 8.04 11.16 -8.85
C VAL A 216 9.26 11.64 -9.64
N LEU A 217 9.29 11.46 -10.95
CA LEU A 217 10.40 11.93 -11.78
C LEU A 217 10.56 13.46 -11.70
N ASN A 218 9.46 14.22 -11.70
CA ASN A 218 9.51 15.67 -11.53
C ASN A 218 10.05 16.08 -10.15
N ILE A 219 9.61 15.43 -9.07
CA ILE A 219 10.15 15.68 -7.72
C ILE A 219 11.66 15.42 -7.68
N ILE A 220 12.13 14.36 -8.35
CA ILE A 220 13.56 14.06 -8.44
C ILE A 220 14.32 15.20 -9.14
N LYS A 221 13.81 15.70 -10.27
CA LYS A 221 14.45 16.83 -10.99
C LYS A 221 14.45 18.13 -10.20
N GLU A 222 13.31 18.47 -9.59
CA GLU A 222 13.08 19.74 -8.90
C GLU A 222 13.84 19.83 -7.58
N ARG A 223 14.01 18.69 -6.87
CA ARG A 223 14.46 18.71 -5.48
C ARG A 223 15.80 17.99 -5.25
N VAL A 224 16.21 17.04 -6.10
CA VAL A 224 17.51 16.31 -5.97
C VAL A 224 18.54 16.97 -6.88
N ARG A 225 19.76 17.18 -6.37
CA ARG A 225 20.89 17.67 -7.16
C ARG A 225 21.58 16.51 -7.88
N GLU A 226 22.25 16.81 -8.99
CA GLU A 226 23.09 15.82 -9.67
C GLU A 226 24.17 15.28 -8.72
N GLY A 227 24.47 13.98 -8.86
CA GLY A 227 25.37 13.24 -7.97
C GLY A 227 24.73 12.78 -6.65
N GLU A 228 23.55 13.27 -6.28
CA GLU A 228 22.85 12.83 -5.06
C GLU A 228 22.05 11.54 -5.28
N THR A 229 21.77 10.85 -4.16
CA THR A 229 20.96 9.63 -4.13
C THR A 229 19.56 9.92 -3.60
N VAL A 230 18.55 9.35 -4.25
CA VAL A 230 17.14 9.39 -3.82
C VAL A 230 16.58 7.99 -3.68
N ILE A 231 15.81 7.76 -2.62
CA ILE A 231 15.06 6.51 -2.43
C ILE A 231 13.61 6.74 -2.86
N VAL A 232 13.07 5.84 -3.67
CA VAL A 232 11.64 5.80 -4.02
C VAL A 232 11.05 4.50 -3.50
N ALA A 233 10.12 4.58 -2.56
CA ALA A 233 9.49 3.42 -1.94
C ALA A 233 8.03 3.29 -2.37
N GLY A 234 7.73 2.23 -3.13
CA GLY A 234 6.37 1.83 -3.45
C GLY A 234 5.84 0.88 -2.39
N ILE A 235 4.87 1.34 -1.61
CA ILE A 235 4.23 0.61 -0.52
C ILE A 235 2.92 -0.02 -1.01
N GLY A 236 2.49 -1.10 -0.36
CA GLY A 236 1.26 -1.81 -0.66
C GLY A 236 1.48 -3.23 -1.18
N ASN A 237 0.39 -3.99 -1.24
CA ASN A 237 0.41 -5.41 -1.59
C ASN A 237 0.87 -5.68 -3.04
N THR A 238 1.75 -6.66 -3.25
CA THR A 238 2.30 -6.96 -4.58
C THR A 238 1.62 -8.07 -5.36
N ILE A 239 0.42 -8.51 -4.95
CA ILE A 239 -0.33 -9.52 -5.70
C ILE A 239 -0.50 -9.10 -7.15
N GLY A 240 -0.15 -9.98 -8.09
CA GLY A 240 -0.23 -9.70 -9.53
C GLY A 240 0.73 -8.61 -10.03
N ILE A 241 1.63 -8.08 -9.19
CA ILE A 241 2.56 -6.98 -9.51
C ILE A 241 4.01 -7.45 -9.38
N GLY A 242 4.61 -7.83 -10.51
CA GLY A 242 6.04 -8.18 -10.62
C GLY A 242 6.99 -6.99 -10.54
N GLN A 243 8.30 -7.28 -10.60
CA GLN A 243 9.38 -6.30 -10.74
C GLN A 243 9.63 -5.95 -12.20
#